data_AF-A0A1U7EXP3-F1
#
_entry.id   AF-A0A1U7EXP3-F1
#
_cell.length_a   1.000
_cell.length_b   1.000
_cell.length_c   1.000
_cell.angle_alpha   90.00
_cell.angle_beta   90.00
_cell.angle_gamma   90.00
#
_symmetry.space_group_name_H-M   'P 1'
#
loop_
_entity.id
_entity.type
_entity.pdbx_description
1 polymer ?
#
loop_
_entity_poly.entity_id
_entity_poly.type
_entity_poly.pdbx_seq_one_letter_code
_entity_poly.pdbx_strand_id
1 'polypeptide(L)'
;MRGRPRPGRRSSRAALVVSNLVPLVAAVLLEWSLTVLLGIYVLELYAVLFWTAVKLPFAERTVVLDEEPTETRFRLFDRGWSTDLEEKRGGIRLFGWLPPVYPRNIPAFVVFTVFVAPLAALVAFIVFALSQPTITTEVVSLLLLGGLAVFLSRGVSFVTEYLWQGGYRDHSTRSLISGPFRYLAGFGVLMIVLSAAVTEASNPDGVSTAAVLVVVVAGKITAELYFYWRDHTEGGRPLFERFLDGDERRPSLPEPPDADPTAILRPRRLAVAGGGLRRGVAYLFVGGDGSLGVLFVGACLLAALVSPGAVLVVAAGVGIPVVALRAFVYWLRYGPLEYRLYADVVIEHDRLLAAPQRRLPRGAVGDVATHEPKLPQLLANESVELRPAGWSDAGPVTARHLPDGERLREWADG
;
A
#
# COMPACT_ATOMS: atom_id res chain seq x y z
N MET A 1 7.90 34.39 6.96
CA MET A 1 6.60 33.77 6.64
C MET A 1 5.94 33.34 7.94
N ARG A 2 4.76 33.88 8.27
CA ARG A 2 4.06 33.64 9.54
C ARG A 2 3.48 32.22 9.53
N GLY A 3 3.93 31.38 10.48
CA GLY A 3 3.37 30.05 10.71
C GLY A 3 1.89 30.17 11.07
N ARG A 4 1.02 29.53 10.29
CA ARG A 4 -0.39 29.38 10.66
C ARG A 4 -0.46 28.61 11.99
N PRO A 5 -1.27 29.04 12.96
CA PRO A 5 -1.46 28.29 14.18
C PRO A 5 -2.06 26.93 13.82
N ARG A 6 -1.38 25.85 14.21
CA ARG A 6 -1.94 24.49 14.19
C ARG A 6 -3.22 24.53 15.02
N PRO A 7 -4.39 24.06 14.52
CA PRO A 7 -5.60 23.99 15.31
C PRO A 7 -5.30 23.25 16.62
N GLY A 8 -5.66 23.85 17.75
CA GLY A 8 -5.26 23.37 19.07
C GLY A 8 -5.74 21.94 19.32
N ARG A 9 -4.90 21.12 19.98
CA ARG A 9 -5.20 19.71 20.35
C ARG A 9 -6.61 19.48 20.93
N ARG A 10 -7.21 20.49 21.57
CA ARG A 10 -8.58 20.45 22.12
C ARG A 10 -9.68 20.53 21.05
N SER A 11 -9.51 21.32 19.98
CA SER A 11 -10.52 21.43 18.92
C SER A 11 -10.59 20.16 18.07
N SER A 12 -9.46 19.48 17.88
CA SER A 12 -9.39 18.18 17.19
C SER A 12 -10.08 17.05 17.99
N ARG A 13 -9.89 17.00 19.32
CA ARG A 13 -10.60 16.05 20.20
C ARG A 13 -12.10 16.33 20.26
N ALA A 14 -12.50 17.59 20.37
CA ALA A 14 -13.91 17.97 20.38
C ALA A 14 -14.60 17.62 19.05
N ALA A 15 -13.93 17.86 17.92
CA ALA A 15 -14.45 17.47 16.60
C ALA A 15 -14.62 15.95 16.48
N LEU A 16 -13.66 15.16 16.98
CA LEU A 16 -13.74 13.69 17.00
C LEU A 16 -14.90 13.17 17.86
N VAL A 17 -15.08 13.74 19.06
CA VAL A 17 -16.19 13.36 19.95
C VAL A 17 -17.52 13.75 19.32
N VAL A 18 -17.64 14.97 18.79
CA VAL A 18 -18.87 15.44 18.12
C VAL A 18 -19.19 14.59 16.89
N SER A 19 -18.22 14.25 16.05
CA SER A 19 -18.46 13.42 14.86
C SER A 19 -18.98 12.02 15.19
N ASN A 20 -18.58 11.47 16.33
CA ASN A 20 -19.03 10.17 16.80
C ASN A 20 -20.33 10.21 17.61
N LEU A 21 -20.70 11.36 18.16
CA LEU A 21 -21.99 11.55 18.82
C LEU A 21 -23.13 11.78 17.81
N VAL A 22 -22.84 12.29 16.61
CA VAL A 22 -23.87 12.51 15.58
C VAL A 22 -24.66 11.23 15.24
N PRO A 23 -24.03 10.06 14.99
CA PRO A 23 -24.75 8.81 14.79
C PRO A 23 -25.60 8.38 15.99
N LEU A 24 -25.14 8.65 17.22
CA LEU A 24 -25.88 8.34 18.45
C LEU A 24 -27.10 9.26 18.63
N VAL A 25 -26.92 10.56 18.39
CA VAL A 25 -28.00 11.55 18.45
C VAL A 25 -29.03 11.27 17.36
N ALA A 26 -28.59 10.90 16.15
CA ALA A 26 -29.48 10.43 15.10
C ALA A 26 -30.22 9.16 15.51
N ALA A 27 -29.56 8.18 16.12
CA ALA A 27 -30.21 6.97 16.61
C ALA A 27 -31.30 7.24 17.65
N VAL A 28 -31.02 8.13 18.62
CA VAL A 28 -31.91 8.39 19.75
C VAL A 28 -33.04 9.34 19.39
N LEU A 29 -32.76 10.40 18.61
CA LEU A 29 -33.77 11.42 18.27
C LEU A 29 -34.58 11.10 17.01
N LEU A 30 -34.01 10.33 16.08
CA LEU A 30 -34.67 9.96 14.83
C LEU A 30 -35.15 8.50 14.83
N GLU A 31 -35.09 7.83 15.98
CA GLU A 31 -35.50 6.42 16.19
C GLU A 31 -34.91 5.46 15.14
N TRP A 32 -33.67 5.70 14.71
CA TRP A 32 -33.07 4.87 13.67
C TRP A 32 -32.93 3.43 14.14
N SER A 33 -33.39 2.51 13.29
CA SER A 33 -33.26 1.09 13.56
C SER A 33 -31.78 0.70 13.62
N LEU A 34 -31.50 -0.36 14.39
CA LEU A 34 -30.14 -0.87 14.52
C LEU A 34 -29.53 -1.28 13.16
N THR A 35 -30.38 -1.75 12.25
CA THR A 35 -29.98 -2.06 10.87
C THR A 35 -29.44 -0.84 10.12
N VAL A 36 -30.07 0.34 10.28
CA VAL A 36 -29.60 1.57 9.64
C VAL A 36 -28.21 1.95 10.16
N LEU A 37 -28.02 1.90 11.48
CA LEU A 37 -26.72 2.22 12.10
C LEU A 37 -25.62 1.26 11.64
N LEU A 38 -25.90 -0.03 11.64
CA LEU A 38 -24.97 -1.06 11.22
C LEU A 38 -24.55 -0.89 9.77
N GLY A 39 -25.53 -0.64 8.90
CA GLY A 39 -25.29 -0.45 7.48
C GLY A 39 -24.50 0.83 7.21
N ILE A 40 -24.75 1.92 7.95
CA ILE A 40 -23.96 3.16 7.84
C ILE A 40 -22.50 2.90 8.23
N TYR A 41 -22.22 2.12 9.28
CA TYR A 41 -20.83 1.78 9.64
C TYR A 41 -20.13 0.92 8.60
N VAL A 42 -20.84 0.00 7.94
CA VAL A 42 -20.31 -0.78 6.80
C VAL A 42 -20.01 0.15 5.62
N LEU A 43 -20.94 1.07 5.29
CA LEU A 43 -20.73 2.04 4.21
C LEU A 43 -19.61 3.02 4.54
N GLU A 44 -19.43 3.38 5.81
CA GLU A 44 -18.29 4.15 6.27
C GLU A 44 -16.98 3.39 6.03
N LEU A 45 -16.90 2.11 6.38
CA LEU A 45 -15.73 1.28 6.06
C LEU A 45 -15.46 1.26 4.55
N TYR A 46 -16.50 1.11 3.72
CA TYR A 46 -16.32 1.11 2.27
C TYR A 46 -15.76 2.44 1.77
N ALA A 47 -16.23 3.56 2.33
CA ALA A 47 -15.67 4.87 2.05
C ALA A 47 -14.21 4.98 2.54
N VAL A 48 -13.85 4.43 3.72
CA VAL A 48 -12.44 4.35 4.18
C VAL A 48 -11.59 3.65 3.14
N LEU A 49 -12.00 2.43 2.75
CA LEU A 49 -11.26 1.58 1.82
C LEU A 49 -11.09 2.27 0.47
N PHE A 50 -12.17 2.83 -0.07
CA PHE A 50 -12.13 3.58 -1.33
C PHE A 50 -11.16 4.76 -1.27
N TRP A 51 -11.29 5.63 -0.27
CA TRP A 51 -10.44 6.82 -0.17
C TRP A 51 -8.98 6.47 0.15
N THR A 52 -8.71 5.37 0.86
CA THR A 52 -7.34 4.87 1.01
C THR A 52 -6.76 4.41 -0.33
N ALA A 53 -7.54 3.67 -1.14
CA ALA A 53 -7.09 3.26 -2.48
C ALA A 53 -6.77 4.47 -3.36
N VAL A 54 -7.58 5.53 -3.31
CA VAL A 54 -7.34 6.78 -4.04
C VAL A 54 -6.09 7.52 -3.54
N LYS A 55 -5.78 7.47 -2.23
CA LYS A 55 -4.61 8.15 -1.64
C LYS A 55 -3.28 7.46 -1.98
N LEU A 56 -3.27 6.13 -2.05
CA LEU A 56 -2.07 5.30 -2.17
C LEU A 56 -1.10 5.73 -3.28
N PRO A 57 -1.53 6.00 -4.53
CA PRO A 57 -0.63 6.38 -5.62
C PRO A 57 0.20 7.66 -5.33
N PHE A 58 -0.32 8.57 -4.51
CA PHE A 58 0.25 9.90 -4.24
C PHE A 58 1.17 9.95 -3.01
N ALA A 59 1.30 8.87 -2.26
CA ALA A 59 2.08 8.84 -1.01
C ALA A 59 3.59 9.11 -1.27
N GLU A 60 4.13 10.16 -0.66
CA GLU A 60 5.51 10.61 -0.92
C GLU A 60 6.56 9.97 0.01
N ARG A 61 6.19 9.56 1.23
CA ARG A 61 7.17 8.94 2.14
C ARG A 61 7.42 7.48 1.79
N THR A 62 8.63 7.03 2.07
CA THR A 62 9.05 5.64 1.95
C THR A 62 9.47 5.13 3.32
N VAL A 63 9.18 3.87 3.58
CA VAL A 63 9.61 3.19 4.81
C VAL A 63 11.03 2.68 4.59
N VAL A 64 11.96 3.07 5.45
CA VAL A 64 13.28 2.42 5.54
C VAL A 64 13.12 1.27 6.52
N LEU A 65 13.29 0.04 6.02
CA LEU A 65 13.37 -1.13 6.87
C LEU A 65 14.80 -1.21 7.40
N ASP A 66 15.01 -1.01 8.69
CA ASP A 66 16.29 -1.37 9.32
C ASP A 66 16.52 -2.87 9.10
N GLU A 67 17.76 -3.23 8.76
CA GLU A 67 18.18 -4.52 8.19
C GLU A 67 17.94 -5.74 9.09
N GLU A 68 17.46 -5.56 10.32
CA GLU A 68 17.11 -6.64 11.25
C GLU A 68 15.65 -7.09 11.02
N PRO A 69 15.42 -8.23 10.36
CA PRO A 69 14.09 -8.73 10.12
C PRO A 69 13.56 -9.34 11.40
N THR A 70 12.87 -8.54 12.22
CA THR A 70 12.19 -9.09 13.40
C THR A 70 11.20 -10.15 12.93
N GLU A 71 11.38 -11.37 13.44
CA GLU A 71 10.80 -12.62 12.94
C GLU A 71 9.26 -12.64 12.87
N THR A 72 8.60 -11.71 13.56
CA THR A 72 7.15 -11.61 13.78
C THR A 72 6.41 -10.65 12.83
N ARG A 73 7.06 -10.03 11.84
CA ARG A 73 6.35 -9.11 10.91
C ARG A 73 5.41 -9.87 9.97
N PHE A 74 4.26 -9.28 9.64
CA PHE A 74 3.33 -9.80 8.63
C PHE A 74 4.05 -9.86 7.25
N ARG A 75 4.64 -11.03 6.96
CA ARG A 75 5.51 -11.28 5.79
C ARG A 75 4.82 -11.11 4.43
N LEU A 76 3.49 -10.95 4.42
CA LEU A 76 2.69 -10.71 3.21
C LEU A 76 3.10 -9.44 2.44
N PHE A 77 3.58 -8.40 3.13
CA PHE A 77 3.95 -7.13 2.51
C PHE A 77 5.47 -6.91 2.37
N ASP A 78 6.29 -7.51 3.24
CA ASP A 78 7.71 -7.14 3.39
C ASP A 78 8.69 -7.80 2.39
N ARG A 79 8.40 -8.98 1.81
CA ARG A 79 9.48 -9.79 1.19
C ARG A 79 9.37 -10.18 -0.27
N GLY A 80 8.42 -9.65 -1.02
CA GLY A 80 8.39 -9.99 -2.44
C GLY A 80 7.70 -9.00 -3.35
N TRP A 81 6.75 -8.22 -2.84
CA TRP A 81 5.88 -7.42 -3.70
C TRP A 81 6.39 -5.99 -3.95
N SER A 82 6.98 -5.34 -2.94
CA SER A 82 7.35 -3.92 -2.97
C SER A 82 8.84 -3.63 -3.13
N THR A 83 9.74 -4.55 -2.74
CA THR A 83 11.20 -4.31 -2.73
C THR A 83 11.78 -3.88 -4.08
N ASP A 84 11.29 -4.44 -5.18
CA ASP A 84 11.80 -4.09 -6.52
C ASP A 84 11.55 -2.61 -6.87
N LEU A 85 10.50 -1.96 -6.35
CA LEU A 85 10.18 -0.56 -6.65
C LEU A 85 10.31 0.40 -5.46
N GLU A 86 10.48 -0.07 -4.23
CA GLU A 86 10.61 0.77 -3.03
C GLU A 86 11.71 1.82 -3.16
N GLU A 87 12.84 1.45 -3.74
CA GLU A 87 13.99 2.33 -3.93
C GLU A 87 13.79 3.34 -5.08
N LYS A 88 12.73 3.16 -5.89
CA LYS A 88 12.48 3.98 -7.07
C LYS A 88 12.03 5.38 -6.65
N ARG A 89 12.73 6.38 -7.19
CA ARG A 89 12.57 7.80 -6.88
C ARG A 89 11.93 8.55 -8.06
N GLY A 90 11.25 9.65 -7.75
CA GLY A 90 10.50 10.43 -8.74
C GLY A 90 9.07 9.94 -8.94
N GLY A 91 8.26 10.75 -9.62
CA GLY A 91 6.85 10.50 -9.84
C GLY A 91 6.34 11.18 -11.10
N ILE A 92 5.24 10.66 -11.64
CA ILE A 92 4.62 11.14 -12.88
C ILE A 92 3.48 12.08 -12.53
N ARG A 93 3.55 13.33 -12.99
CA ARG A 93 2.41 14.27 -12.87
C ARG A 93 1.45 14.04 -14.02
N LEU A 94 0.28 13.49 -13.70
CA LEU A 94 -0.79 13.25 -14.69
C LEU A 94 -1.51 14.56 -15.06
N PHE A 95 -1.76 15.41 -14.06
CA PHE A 95 -2.44 16.68 -14.22
C PHE A 95 -1.77 17.75 -13.34
N GLY A 96 -1.77 19.01 -13.79
CA GLY A 96 -1.05 20.09 -13.10
C GLY A 96 -1.54 20.38 -11.66
N TRP A 97 -2.80 20.05 -11.35
CA TRP A 97 -3.40 20.27 -10.03
C TRP A 97 -3.30 19.04 -9.10
N LEU A 98 -2.92 17.87 -9.62
CA LEU A 98 -2.76 16.65 -8.84
C LEU A 98 -1.30 16.45 -8.41
N PRO A 99 -1.07 15.87 -7.21
CA PRO A 99 0.26 15.41 -6.83
C PRO A 99 0.81 14.38 -7.83
N PRO A 100 2.15 14.21 -7.88
CA PRO A 100 2.75 13.14 -8.67
C PRO A 100 2.26 11.76 -8.21
N VAL A 101 2.05 10.87 -9.17
CA VAL A 101 1.85 9.44 -8.92
C VAL A 101 3.22 8.77 -8.88
N TYR A 102 3.55 8.12 -7.77
CA TYR A 102 4.84 7.46 -7.59
C TYR A 102 4.74 5.98 -8.00
N PRO A 103 5.49 5.50 -9.03
CA PRO A 103 5.40 4.12 -9.47
C PRO A 103 5.70 3.09 -8.37
N ARG A 104 6.53 3.46 -7.37
CA ARG A 104 6.79 2.63 -6.19
C ARG A 104 5.55 2.27 -5.39
N ASN A 105 4.47 3.05 -5.51
CA ASN A 105 3.22 2.82 -4.81
C ASN A 105 2.29 1.87 -5.58
N ILE A 106 2.55 1.59 -6.87
CA ILE A 106 1.70 0.73 -7.72
C ILE A 106 1.52 -0.68 -7.11
N PRO A 107 2.57 -1.38 -6.64
CA PRO A 107 2.39 -2.68 -6.02
C PRO A 107 1.42 -2.63 -4.84
N ALA A 108 1.64 -1.70 -3.90
CA ALA A 108 0.79 -1.54 -2.73
C ALA A 108 -0.66 -1.17 -3.10
N PHE A 109 -0.82 -0.25 -4.06
CA PHE A 109 -2.13 0.15 -4.60
C PHE A 109 -2.91 -1.04 -5.17
N VAL A 110 -2.28 -1.87 -6.00
CA VAL A 110 -2.96 -3.01 -6.62
C VAL A 110 -3.30 -4.08 -5.59
N VAL A 111 -2.37 -4.43 -4.70
CA VAL A 111 -2.66 -5.43 -3.65
C VAL A 111 -3.78 -4.96 -2.74
N PHE A 112 -3.73 -3.69 -2.33
CA PHE A 112 -4.76 -3.13 -1.49
C PHE A 112 -6.12 -3.15 -2.21
N THR A 113 -6.19 -2.67 -3.44
CA THR A 113 -7.46 -2.51 -4.18
C THR A 113 -8.06 -3.83 -4.64
N VAL A 114 -7.23 -4.82 -5.01
CA VAL A 114 -7.70 -6.10 -5.57
C VAL A 114 -7.92 -7.16 -4.49
N PHE A 115 -7.14 -7.12 -3.40
CA PHE A 115 -7.20 -8.16 -2.36
C PHE A 115 -7.66 -7.61 -1.02
N VAL A 116 -6.93 -6.65 -0.45
CA VAL A 116 -7.16 -6.23 0.95
C VAL A 116 -8.52 -5.55 1.12
N ALA A 117 -8.83 -4.57 0.29
CA ALA A 117 -10.07 -3.81 0.37
C ALA A 117 -11.31 -4.67 0.05
N PRO A 118 -11.34 -5.50 -1.01
CA PRO A 118 -12.47 -6.38 -1.26
C PRO A 118 -12.66 -7.41 -0.16
N LEU A 119 -11.59 -7.98 0.39
CA LEU A 119 -11.69 -8.91 1.51
C LEU A 119 -12.23 -8.22 2.77
N ALA A 120 -11.72 -7.05 3.12
CA ALA A 120 -12.22 -6.27 4.26
C ALA A 120 -13.70 -5.87 4.07
N ALA A 121 -14.08 -5.47 2.86
CA ALA A 121 -15.45 -5.15 2.52
C ALA A 121 -16.36 -6.39 2.64
N LEU A 122 -15.91 -7.54 2.13
CA LEU A 122 -16.63 -8.81 2.24
C LEU A 122 -16.81 -9.23 3.69
N VAL A 123 -15.76 -9.16 4.51
CA VAL A 123 -15.87 -9.47 5.95
C VAL A 123 -16.89 -8.56 6.61
N ALA A 124 -16.84 -7.25 6.38
CA ALA A 124 -17.81 -6.33 6.97
C ALA A 124 -19.24 -6.59 6.49
N PHE A 125 -19.42 -6.93 5.20
CA PHE A 125 -20.70 -7.35 4.66
C PHE A 125 -21.23 -8.63 5.33
N ILE A 126 -20.38 -9.65 5.51
CA ILE A 126 -20.76 -10.90 6.16
C ILE A 126 -21.21 -10.62 7.59
N VAL A 127 -20.47 -9.82 8.35
CA VAL A 127 -20.84 -9.52 9.74
C VAL A 127 -22.16 -8.74 9.79
N PHE A 128 -22.40 -7.82 8.85
CA PHE A 128 -23.70 -7.15 8.70
C PHE A 128 -24.82 -8.12 8.33
N ALA A 129 -24.59 -9.06 7.42
CA ALA A 129 -25.60 -10.05 7.03
C ALA A 129 -25.94 -11.02 8.18
N LEU A 130 -24.93 -11.44 8.96
CA LEU A 130 -25.10 -12.34 10.10
C LEU A 130 -25.90 -11.72 11.24
N SER A 131 -25.98 -10.39 11.34
CA SER A 131 -26.82 -9.71 12.32
C SER A 131 -28.32 -9.71 11.97
N GLN A 132 -28.72 -10.45 10.92
CA GLN A 132 -30.10 -10.56 10.42
C GLN A 132 -30.79 -9.19 10.24
N PRO A 133 -30.22 -8.30 9.40
CA PRO A 133 -30.74 -6.96 9.23
C PRO A 133 -32.11 -6.98 8.55
N THR A 134 -33.05 -6.17 9.03
CA THR A 134 -34.34 -6.00 8.38
C THR A 134 -34.23 -4.90 7.33
N ILE A 135 -34.22 -5.28 6.05
CA ILE A 135 -34.05 -4.35 4.93
C ILE A 135 -35.41 -3.97 4.35
N THR A 136 -35.89 -2.78 4.68
CA THR A 136 -37.07 -2.15 4.07
C THR A 136 -36.65 -1.06 3.09
N THR A 137 -37.58 -0.59 2.24
CA THR A 137 -37.32 0.53 1.32
C THR A 137 -36.88 1.81 2.04
N GLU A 138 -37.45 2.05 3.22
CA GLU A 138 -37.07 3.17 4.09
C GLU A 138 -35.64 3.03 4.60
N VAL A 139 -35.27 1.85 5.09
CA VAL A 139 -33.90 1.53 5.54
C VAL A 139 -32.90 1.75 4.41
N VAL A 140 -33.19 1.26 3.19
CA VAL A 140 -32.31 1.47 2.03
C VAL A 140 -32.14 2.96 1.74
N SER A 141 -33.21 3.75 1.81
CA SER A 141 -33.15 5.19 1.56
C SER A 141 -32.26 5.91 2.58
N LEU A 142 -32.39 5.57 3.86
CA LEU A 142 -31.54 6.10 4.93
C LEU A 142 -30.08 5.67 4.79
N LEU A 143 -29.82 4.41 4.41
CA LEU A 143 -28.48 3.90 4.16
C LEU A 143 -27.81 4.64 3.00
N LEU A 144 -28.52 4.87 1.90
CA LEU A 144 -28.00 5.62 0.75
C LEU A 144 -27.70 7.07 1.13
N LEU A 145 -28.59 7.73 1.86
CA LEU A 145 -28.40 9.12 2.30
C LEU A 145 -27.20 9.23 3.27
N GLY A 146 -27.17 8.41 4.31
CA GLY A 146 -26.09 8.39 5.30
C GLY A 146 -24.76 7.98 4.69
N GLY A 147 -24.76 6.93 3.86
CA GLY A 147 -23.58 6.47 3.13
C GLY A 147 -23.02 7.54 2.19
N LEU A 148 -23.88 8.22 1.43
CA LEU A 148 -23.48 9.33 0.56
C LEU A 148 -22.88 10.49 1.37
N ALA A 149 -23.50 10.86 2.49
CA ALA A 149 -22.99 11.92 3.36
C ALA A 149 -21.58 11.58 3.91
N VAL A 150 -21.37 10.34 4.38
CA VAL A 150 -20.07 9.86 4.85
C VAL A 150 -19.04 9.83 3.72
N PHE A 151 -19.43 9.32 2.54
CA PHE A 151 -18.56 9.24 1.38
C PHE A 151 -18.10 10.64 0.92
N LEU A 152 -19.02 11.59 0.81
CA LEU A 152 -18.74 12.97 0.43
C LEU A 152 -17.89 13.68 1.49
N SER A 153 -18.20 13.51 2.77
CA SER A 153 -17.40 14.07 3.88
C SER A 153 -15.94 13.65 3.79
N ARG A 154 -15.68 12.35 3.60
CA ARG A 154 -14.32 11.82 3.41
C ARG A 154 -13.67 12.32 2.11
N GLY A 155 -14.46 12.53 1.06
CA GLY A 155 -13.99 13.13 -0.19
C GLY A 155 -13.56 14.59 -0.02
N VAL A 156 -14.30 15.37 0.76
CA VAL A 156 -13.92 16.73 1.12
C VAL A 156 -12.63 16.73 1.93
N SER A 157 -12.46 15.85 2.93
CA SER A 157 -11.20 15.71 3.66
C SER A 157 -10.04 15.28 2.75
N PHE A 158 -10.28 14.38 1.79
CA PHE A 158 -9.27 14.03 0.79
C PHE A 158 -8.82 15.25 -0.04
N VAL A 159 -9.75 16.03 -0.59
CA VAL A 159 -9.39 17.19 -1.40
C VAL A 159 -8.71 18.27 -0.55
N THR A 160 -9.27 18.59 0.60
CA THR A 160 -8.82 19.73 1.43
C THR A 160 -7.55 19.43 2.21
N GLU A 161 -7.48 18.30 2.90
CA GLU A 161 -6.37 17.95 3.79
C GLU A 161 -5.28 17.18 3.04
N TYR A 162 -5.66 16.20 2.22
CA TYR A 162 -4.69 15.33 1.58
C TYR A 162 -4.07 15.97 0.33
N LEU A 163 -4.88 16.57 -0.55
CA LEU A 163 -4.37 17.24 -1.76
C LEU A 163 -3.93 18.69 -1.49
N TRP A 164 -4.83 19.58 -1.07
CA TRP A 164 -4.54 21.02 -0.98
C TRP A 164 -3.59 21.39 0.16
N GLN A 165 -3.77 20.83 1.34
CA GLN A 165 -2.84 21.05 2.46
C GLN A 165 -1.56 20.22 2.34
N GLY A 166 -1.48 19.33 1.34
CA GLY A 166 -0.27 18.56 1.06
C GLY A 166 -0.06 17.37 1.99
N GLY A 167 -1.12 16.83 2.61
CA GLY A 167 -1.02 15.65 3.48
C GLY A 167 -0.39 14.42 2.81
N TYR A 168 -0.46 14.31 1.48
CA TYR A 168 0.24 13.25 0.72
C TYR A 168 1.76 13.21 0.95
N ARG A 169 2.36 14.33 1.37
CA ARG A 169 3.80 14.44 1.64
C ARG A 169 4.24 13.83 2.98
N ASP A 170 3.27 13.53 3.84
CA ASP A 170 3.49 13.09 5.20
C ASP A 170 3.11 11.63 5.44
N HIS A 171 2.69 10.93 4.39
CA HIS A 171 2.26 9.55 4.45
C HIS A 171 3.09 8.65 3.54
N SER A 172 3.46 7.49 4.05
CA SER A 172 3.82 6.32 3.24
C SER A 172 2.58 5.49 2.88
N THR A 173 2.70 4.60 1.89
CA THR A 173 1.64 3.62 1.58
C THR A 173 1.28 2.76 2.81
N ARG A 174 2.26 2.44 3.65
CA ARG A 174 2.09 1.67 4.88
C ARG A 174 1.24 2.43 5.91
N SER A 175 1.53 3.71 6.12
CA SER A 175 0.72 4.57 7.01
C SER A 175 -0.72 4.75 6.54
N LEU A 176 -0.97 4.75 5.23
CA LEU A 176 -2.32 4.86 4.69
C LEU A 176 -3.12 3.57 4.85
N ILE A 177 -2.46 2.42 4.75
CA ILE A 177 -3.09 1.10 4.89
C ILE A 177 -3.37 0.77 6.37
N SER A 178 -2.56 1.28 7.30
CA SER A 178 -2.80 1.05 8.73
C SER A 178 -4.14 1.63 9.20
N GLY A 179 -4.59 2.76 8.64
CA GLY A 179 -5.88 3.38 8.94
C GLY A 179 -7.07 2.43 8.79
N PRO A 180 -7.34 1.87 7.60
CA PRO A 180 -8.37 0.85 7.40
C PRO A 180 -8.27 -0.35 8.33
N PHE A 181 -7.06 -0.84 8.65
CA PHE A 181 -6.92 -1.97 9.57
C PHE A 181 -7.34 -1.61 11.01
N ARG A 182 -6.96 -0.42 11.50
CA ARG A 182 -7.43 0.09 12.80
C ARG A 182 -8.94 0.25 12.80
N TYR A 183 -9.50 0.80 11.72
CA TYR A 183 -10.94 0.95 11.55
C TYR A 183 -11.65 -0.41 11.54
N LEU A 184 -11.11 -1.41 10.83
CA LEU A 184 -11.66 -2.76 10.78
C LEU A 184 -11.59 -3.46 12.14
N ALA A 185 -10.52 -3.27 12.92
CA ALA A 185 -10.40 -3.81 14.26
C ALA A 185 -11.44 -3.19 15.21
N GLY A 186 -11.56 -1.86 15.20
CA GLY A 186 -12.57 -1.15 15.99
C GLY A 186 -13.99 -1.54 15.57
N PHE A 187 -14.25 -1.60 14.26
CA PHE A 187 -15.50 -2.08 13.68
C PHE A 187 -15.79 -3.51 14.09
N GLY A 188 -14.84 -4.45 13.99
CA GLY A 188 -15.03 -5.84 14.37
C GLY A 188 -15.43 -6.01 15.83
N VAL A 189 -14.77 -5.30 16.75
CA VAL A 189 -15.15 -5.27 18.17
C VAL A 189 -16.56 -4.70 18.34
N LEU A 190 -16.85 -3.58 17.68
CA LEU A 190 -18.17 -2.93 17.73
C LEU A 190 -19.28 -3.89 17.28
N MET A 191 -19.05 -4.60 16.18
CA MET A 191 -20.01 -5.56 15.62
C MET A 191 -20.19 -6.76 16.55
N ILE A 192 -19.14 -7.29 17.15
CA ILE A 192 -19.25 -8.40 18.12
C ILE A 192 -20.10 -7.98 19.32
N VAL A 193 -19.80 -6.81 19.90
CA VAL A 193 -20.56 -6.27 21.05
C VAL A 193 -22.02 -6.05 20.66
N LEU A 194 -22.25 -5.47 19.48
CA LEU A 194 -23.60 -5.15 19.04
C LEU A 194 -24.41 -6.41 18.69
N SER A 195 -23.80 -7.43 18.08
CA SER A 195 -24.43 -8.72 17.83
C SER A 195 -24.77 -9.46 19.13
N ALA A 196 -23.88 -9.43 20.12
CA ALA A 196 -24.17 -9.98 21.45
C ALA A 196 -25.36 -9.25 22.09
N ALA A 197 -25.42 -7.94 21.91
CA ALA A 197 -26.44 -7.11 22.49
C ALA A 197 -27.81 -7.20 21.79
N VAL A 198 -27.85 -7.48 20.48
CA VAL A 198 -29.08 -7.87 19.76
C VAL A 198 -29.64 -9.17 20.34
N THR A 199 -28.76 -10.14 20.58
CA THR A 199 -29.13 -11.41 21.21
C THR A 199 -29.74 -11.18 22.60
N GLU A 200 -29.12 -10.31 23.40
CA GLU A 200 -29.64 -9.96 24.74
C GLU A 200 -30.92 -9.12 24.72
N ALA A 201 -31.06 -8.15 23.81
CA ALA A 201 -32.27 -7.34 23.70
C ALA A 201 -33.50 -8.15 23.21
N SER A 202 -33.25 -9.33 22.63
CA SER A 202 -34.30 -10.29 22.27
C SER A 202 -34.81 -11.09 23.48
N ASN A 203 -34.13 -10.99 24.64
CA ASN A 203 -34.56 -11.60 25.90
C ASN A 203 -35.58 -10.70 26.62
N PRO A 204 -36.65 -11.26 27.23
CA PRO A 204 -37.66 -10.48 27.96
C PRO A 204 -37.10 -9.67 29.14
N ASP A 205 -36.04 -10.17 29.78
CA ASP A 205 -35.32 -9.52 30.89
C ASP A 205 -34.03 -8.81 30.41
N GLY A 206 -33.89 -8.65 29.09
CA GLY A 206 -32.70 -8.18 28.42
C GLY A 206 -32.42 -6.69 28.58
N VAL A 207 -31.19 -6.30 28.26
CA VAL A 207 -30.77 -4.89 28.26
C VAL A 207 -31.48 -4.12 27.14
N SER A 208 -32.02 -2.93 27.43
CA SER A 208 -32.73 -2.13 26.42
C SER A 208 -31.81 -1.74 25.25
N THR A 209 -32.35 -1.72 24.03
CA THR A 209 -31.62 -1.35 22.81
C THR A 209 -30.91 0.00 22.93
N ALA A 210 -31.50 0.95 23.66
CA ALA A 210 -30.89 2.24 23.94
C ALA A 210 -29.63 2.14 24.82
N ALA A 211 -29.66 1.31 25.88
CA ALA A 211 -28.50 1.11 26.74
C ALA A 211 -27.35 0.41 26.00
N VAL A 212 -27.67 -0.53 25.12
CA VAL A 212 -26.71 -1.17 24.20
C VAL A 212 -26.03 -0.15 23.29
N LEU A 213 -26.82 0.73 22.67
CA LEU A 213 -26.34 1.76 21.75
C LEU A 213 -25.39 2.74 22.45
N VAL A 214 -25.70 3.12 23.70
CA VAL A 214 -24.84 3.97 24.53
C VAL A 214 -23.51 3.27 24.81
N VAL A 215 -23.51 1.98 25.18
CA VAL A 215 -22.28 1.20 25.43
C VAL A 215 -21.43 1.08 24.16
N VAL A 216 -22.06 0.80 23.03
CA VAL A 216 -21.41 0.65 21.71
C VAL A 216 -20.74 1.96 21.29
N VAL A 217 -21.45 3.08 21.38
CA VAL A 217 -20.88 4.39 21.03
C VAL A 217 -19.84 4.85 22.04
N ALA A 218 -20.06 4.65 23.34
CA ALA A 218 -19.07 4.95 24.36
C ALA A 218 -17.79 4.11 24.16
N GLY A 219 -17.94 2.83 23.79
CA GLY A 219 -16.83 1.94 23.45
C GLY A 219 -16.06 2.42 22.22
N LYS A 220 -16.76 2.80 21.14
CA LYS A 220 -16.15 3.38 19.94
C LYS A 220 -15.37 4.65 20.27
N ILE A 221 -16.01 5.60 20.96
CA ILE A 221 -15.38 6.87 21.37
C ILE A 221 -14.17 6.59 22.26
N THR A 222 -14.26 5.65 23.20
CA THR A 222 -13.15 5.29 24.08
C THR A 222 -12.00 4.68 23.30
N ALA A 223 -12.27 3.79 22.34
CA ALA A 223 -11.25 3.21 21.48
C ALA A 223 -10.57 4.28 20.62
N GLU A 224 -11.33 5.14 19.95
CA GLU A 224 -10.78 6.23 19.14
C GLU A 224 -10.02 7.27 19.96
N LEU A 225 -10.51 7.61 21.15
CA LEU A 225 -9.84 8.52 22.07
C LEU A 225 -8.56 7.90 22.65
N TYR A 226 -8.56 6.59 22.91
CA TYR A 226 -7.39 5.84 23.30
C TYR A 226 -6.33 5.86 22.19
N PHE A 227 -6.72 5.55 20.95
CA PHE A 227 -5.81 5.64 19.80
C PHE A 227 -5.31 7.07 19.58
N TYR A 228 -6.19 8.07 19.64
CA TYR A 228 -5.81 9.48 19.53
C TYR A 228 -4.82 9.91 20.62
N TRP A 229 -5.09 9.57 21.88
CA TRP A 229 -4.21 9.91 23.01
C TRP A 229 -2.85 9.22 22.86
N ARG A 230 -2.87 7.93 22.49
CA ARG A 230 -1.68 7.10 22.33
C ARG A 230 -0.79 7.56 21.16
N ASP A 231 -1.38 7.95 20.03
CA ASP A 231 -0.68 8.51 18.85
C ASP A 231 -0.03 9.89 19.14
N HIS A 232 -0.45 10.58 20.21
CA HIS A 232 0.01 11.92 20.58
C HIS A 232 0.86 11.98 21.85
N THR A 233 1.26 10.83 22.40
CA THR A 233 2.10 10.69 23.60
C THR A 233 3.34 9.85 23.27
N GLU A 234 4.53 10.32 23.63
CA GLU A 234 5.84 9.85 23.12
C GLU A 234 6.23 8.38 23.42
N GLY A 235 5.37 7.56 24.04
CA GLY A 235 5.71 6.21 24.50
C GLY A 235 4.75 5.09 24.12
N GLY A 236 3.71 5.35 23.34
CA GLY A 236 2.61 4.41 23.16
C GLY A 236 2.64 3.58 21.88
N ARG A 237 3.53 2.61 21.68
CA ARG A 237 3.48 1.77 20.46
C ARG A 237 2.29 0.78 20.47
N PRO A 238 1.23 0.90 19.67
CA PRO A 238 0.13 -0.06 19.63
C PRO A 238 0.59 -1.45 19.14
N LEU A 239 -0.14 -2.49 19.52
CA LEU A 239 0.11 -3.88 19.08
C LEU A 239 0.27 -3.98 17.55
N PHE A 240 -0.50 -3.21 16.78
CA PHE A 240 -0.48 -3.23 15.31
C PHE A 240 0.65 -2.39 14.67
N GLU A 241 1.19 -1.36 15.33
CA GLU A 241 2.34 -0.59 14.81
C GLU A 241 3.65 -1.35 14.97
N ARG A 242 3.80 -2.22 15.97
CA ARG A 242 4.98 -3.10 16.05
C ARG A 242 5.17 -3.97 14.79
N PHE A 243 4.08 -4.25 14.07
CA PHE A 243 4.11 -4.99 12.81
C PHE A 243 4.25 -4.08 11.58
N LEU A 244 4.03 -2.77 11.71
CA LEU A 244 4.00 -1.81 10.61
C LEU A 244 5.02 -0.67 10.72
N ASP A 245 5.83 -0.61 11.78
CA ASP A 245 6.87 0.40 11.99
C ASP A 245 8.07 0.19 11.07
N GLY A 246 8.47 1.28 10.44
CA GLY A 246 9.80 1.53 9.90
C GLY A 246 9.96 3.03 9.74
N ASP A 247 11.19 3.54 9.80
CA ASP A 247 11.44 4.97 9.72
C ASP A 247 10.96 5.53 8.39
N GLU A 248 9.93 6.37 8.42
CA GLU A 248 9.42 7.02 7.22
C GLU A 248 10.27 8.22 6.86
N ARG A 249 10.89 8.19 5.69
CA ARG A 249 11.70 9.29 5.17
C ARG A 249 11.20 9.72 3.80
N ARG A 250 11.44 10.97 3.45
CA ARG A 250 11.27 11.42 2.06
C ARG A 250 12.53 11.02 1.29
N PRO A 251 12.40 10.30 0.16
CA PRO A 251 13.56 9.98 -0.65
C PRO A 251 14.15 11.26 -1.25
N SER A 252 15.44 11.51 -1.01
CA SER A 252 16.19 12.58 -1.66
C SER A 252 16.45 12.22 -3.12
N LEU A 253 16.63 13.19 -4.03
CA LEU A 253 17.09 12.89 -5.39
C LEU A 253 18.61 13.15 -5.45
N PRO A 254 19.43 12.21 -5.95
CA PRO A 254 20.85 12.49 -6.16
C PRO A 254 21.04 13.60 -7.20
N GLU A 255 21.98 14.50 -6.99
CA GLU A 255 22.29 15.56 -7.97
C GLU A 255 23.26 15.02 -9.05
N PRO A 256 22.95 15.19 -10.35
CA PRO A 256 23.87 14.85 -11.42
C PRO A 256 24.96 15.91 -11.59
N PRO A 257 26.17 15.53 -12.04
CA PRO A 257 27.19 16.48 -12.46
C PRO A 257 26.68 17.45 -13.51
N ASP A 258 27.20 18.68 -13.49
CA ASP A 258 26.94 19.72 -14.49
C ASP A 258 27.86 19.53 -15.71
N ALA A 259 27.74 18.35 -16.34
CA ALA A 259 28.48 17.95 -17.51
C ALA A 259 27.65 16.96 -18.34
N ASP A 260 27.97 16.82 -19.62
CA ASP A 260 27.39 15.74 -20.43
C ASP A 260 28.04 14.40 -20.06
N PRO A 261 27.26 13.30 -20.05
CA PRO A 261 27.80 11.97 -19.77
C PRO A 261 28.71 11.51 -20.92
N THR A 262 29.86 10.93 -20.56
CA THR A 262 30.81 10.31 -21.50
C THR A 262 30.18 9.16 -22.27
N ALA A 263 29.29 8.39 -21.61
CA ALA A 263 28.56 7.30 -22.22
C ALA A 263 27.20 7.06 -21.55
N ILE A 264 26.25 6.53 -22.33
CA ILE A 264 24.91 6.18 -21.87
C ILE A 264 24.65 4.72 -22.22
N LEU A 265 24.52 3.88 -21.20
CA LEU A 265 24.23 2.45 -21.35
C LEU A 265 22.76 2.15 -21.04
N ARG A 266 22.15 1.25 -21.82
CA ARG A 266 20.71 0.96 -21.74
C ARG A 266 20.44 -0.54 -21.68
N PRO A 267 19.52 -1.00 -20.82
CA PRO A 267 19.04 -2.37 -20.85
C PRO A 267 18.33 -2.70 -22.17
N ARG A 268 18.52 -3.91 -22.68
CA ARG A 268 17.77 -4.42 -23.85
C ARG A 268 16.30 -4.66 -23.48
N ARG A 269 15.36 -4.05 -24.22
CA ARG A 269 13.91 -4.13 -23.94
C ARG A 269 13.36 -5.57 -23.90
N LEU A 270 13.74 -6.39 -24.88
CA LEU A 270 13.30 -7.79 -24.95
C LEU A 270 13.83 -8.62 -23.78
N ALA A 271 15.06 -8.36 -23.34
CA ALA A 271 15.65 -9.00 -22.18
C ALA A 271 14.92 -8.62 -20.88
N VAL A 272 14.56 -7.36 -20.72
CA VAL A 272 13.75 -6.90 -19.58
C VAL A 272 12.37 -7.55 -19.61
N ALA A 273 11.71 -7.61 -20.76
CA ALA A 273 10.39 -8.24 -20.90
C ALA A 273 10.43 -9.75 -20.57
N GLY A 274 11.40 -10.48 -21.13
CA GLY A 274 11.60 -11.90 -20.83
C GLY A 274 11.98 -12.17 -19.37
N GLY A 275 12.84 -11.32 -18.81
CA GLY A 275 13.21 -11.36 -17.38
C GLY A 275 12.02 -11.14 -16.46
N GLY A 276 11.15 -10.18 -16.81
CA GLY A 276 9.93 -9.85 -16.08
C GLY A 276 8.91 -10.98 -16.15
N LEU A 277 8.67 -11.55 -17.34
CA LEU A 277 7.76 -12.68 -17.51
C LEU A 277 8.24 -13.89 -16.71
N ARG A 278 9.53 -14.22 -16.80
CA ARG A 278 10.14 -15.32 -16.03
C ARG A 278 9.97 -15.11 -14.53
N ARG A 279 10.25 -13.89 -14.03
CA ARG A 279 10.03 -13.56 -12.61
C ARG A 279 8.56 -13.66 -12.22
N GLY A 280 7.64 -13.22 -13.08
CA GLY A 280 6.20 -13.32 -12.84
C GLY A 280 5.74 -14.75 -12.72
N VAL A 281 6.15 -15.62 -13.65
CA VAL A 281 5.84 -17.06 -13.61
C VAL A 281 6.48 -17.73 -12.39
N ALA A 282 7.77 -17.47 -12.14
CA ALA A 282 8.46 -18.01 -10.96
C ALA A 282 7.77 -17.55 -9.67
N TYR A 283 7.30 -16.30 -9.61
CA TYR A 283 6.56 -15.80 -8.47
C TYR A 283 5.20 -16.49 -8.29
N LEU A 284 4.46 -16.74 -9.38
CA LEU A 284 3.18 -17.43 -9.32
C LEU A 284 3.29 -18.84 -8.74
N PHE A 285 4.35 -19.58 -9.06
CA PHE A 285 4.50 -20.98 -8.64
C PHE A 285 5.40 -21.18 -7.42
N VAL A 286 6.42 -20.33 -7.23
CA VAL A 286 7.51 -20.51 -6.24
C VAL A 286 7.62 -19.31 -5.29
N GLY A 287 6.84 -18.24 -5.48
CA GLY A 287 7.12 -16.91 -4.92
C GLY A 287 7.43 -16.85 -3.43
N GLY A 288 8.48 -16.10 -3.08
CA GLY A 288 8.85 -15.68 -1.71
C GLY A 288 9.09 -16.84 -0.75
N ASP A 289 8.02 -17.28 -0.09
CA ASP A 289 7.98 -18.36 0.90
C ASP A 289 7.14 -19.57 0.41
N GLY A 290 6.74 -19.62 -0.88
CA GLY A 290 5.92 -20.68 -1.49
C GLY A 290 4.41 -20.57 -1.28
N SER A 291 3.93 -19.67 -0.40
CA SER A 291 2.51 -19.59 0.01
C SER A 291 1.53 -19.22 -1.11
N LEU A 292 1.87 -18.25 -1.98
CA LEU A 292 1.00 -17.89 -3.11
C LEU A 292 0.92 -19.00 -4.16
N GLY A 293 2.03 -19.72 -4.38
CA GLY A 293 2.05 -20.88 -5.28
C GLY A 293 1.15 -22.00 -4.78
N VAL A 294 1.21 -22.31 -3.47
CA VAL A 294 0.33 -23.29 -2.83
C VAL A 294 -1.14 -22.88 -2.96
N LEU A 295 -1.47 -21.61 -2.70
CA LEU A 295 -2.85 -21.11 -2.83
C LEU A 295 -3.35 -21.18 -4.28
N PHE A 296 -2.52 -20.78 -5.25
CA PHE A 296 -2.89 -20.82 -6.66
C PHE A 296 -3.07 -22.25 -7.17
N VAL A 297 -2.14 -23.15 -6.84
CA VAL A 297 -2.24 -24.58 -7.17
C VAL A 297 -3.47 -25.20 -6.48
N GLY A 298 -3.68 -24.91 -5.20
CA GLY A 298 -4.86 -25.35 -4.45
C GLY A 298 -6.17 -24.87 -5.10
N ALA A 299 -6.25 -23.60 -5.51
CA ALA A 299 -7.41 -23.06 -6.21
C ALA A 299 -7.64 -23.76 -7.57
N CYS A 300 -6.58 -24.02 -8.33
CA CYS A 300 -6.65 -24.79 -9.57
C CYS A 300 -7.11 -26.24 -9.33
N LEU A 301 -6.62 -26.90 -8.28
CA LEU A 301 -7.05 -28.25 -7.90
C LEU A 301 -8.53 -28.29 -7.50
N LEU A 302 -8.99 -27.32 -6.70
CA LEU A 302 -10.41 -27.18 -6.36
C LEU A 302 -11.27 -26.91 -7.59
N ALA A 303 -10.81 -26.07 -8.51
CA ALA A 303 -11.50 -25.81 -9.77
C ALA A 303 -11.57 -27.05 -10.66
N ALA A 304 -10.53 -27.90 -10.66
CA ALA A 304 -10.51 -29.16 -11.39
C ALA A 304 -11.58 -30.15 -10.92
N LEU A 305 -11.99 -30.08 -9.64
CA LEU A 305 -13.12 -30.86 -9.12
C LEU A 305 -14.47 -30.44 -9.73
N VAL A 306 -14.56 -29.19 -10.22
CA VAL A 306 -15.77 -28.66 -10.87
C VAL A 306 -15.76 -28.98 -12.36
N SER A 307 -14.71 -28.57 -13.08
CA SER A 307 -14.53 -28.87 -14.50
C SER A 307 -13.14 -28.45 -15.00
N PRO A 308 -12.64 -28.99 -16.14
CA PRO A 308 -11.44 -28.48 -16.79
C PRO A 308 -11.55 -26.99 -17.18
N GLY A 309 -12.75 -26.53 -17.55
CA GLY A 309 -13.01 -25.13 -17.87
C GLY A 309 -12.82 -24.20 -16.68
N ALA A 310 -13.21 -24.63 -15.47
CA ALA A 310 -13.01 -23.85 -14.25
C ALA A 310 -11.51 -23.64 -13.93
N VAL A 311 -10.65 -24.62 -14.23
CA VAL A 311 -9.19 -24.45 -14.10
C VAL A 311 -8.67 -23.35 -15.01
N LEU A 312 -9.13 -23.32 -16.27
CA LEU A 312 -8.77 -22.26 -17.21
C LEU A 312 -9.25 -20.89 -16.73
N VAL A 313 -10.45 -20.81 -16.14
CA VAL A 313 -10.97 -19.59 -15.55
C VAL A 313 -10.10 -19.11 -14.38
N VAL A 314 -9.68 -20.00 -13.48
CA VAL A 314 -8.78 -19.62 -12.36
C VAL A 314 -7.40 -19.22 -12.89
N ALA A 315 -6.83 -19.99 -13.82
CA ALA A 315 -5.53 -19.70 -14.40
C ALA A 315 -5.52 -18.36 -15.16
N ALA A 316 -6.57 -18.08 -15.93
CA ALA A 316 -6.72 -16.83 -16.66
C ALA A 316 -7.08 -15.65 -15.74
N GLY A 317 -7.97 -15.88 -14.76
CA GLY A 317 -8.48 -14.83 -13.86
C GLY A 317 -7.51 -14.43 -12.76
N VAL A 318 -6.61 -15.33 -12.33
CA VAL A 318 -5.64 -15.07 -11.25
C VAL A 318 -4.21 -15.14 -11.77
N GLY A 319 -3.86 -16.22 -12.47
CA GLY A 319 -2.50 -16.47 -12.92
C GLY A 319 -1.98 -15.40 -13.89
N ILE A 320 -2.74 -15.09 -14.94
CA ILE A 320 -2.34 -14.08 -15.93
C ILE A 320 -2.17 -12.70 -15.28
N PRO A 321 -3.13 -12.15 -14.50
CA PRO A 321 -2.95 -10.86 -13.84
C PRO A 321 -1.75 -10.80 -12.90
N VAL A 322 -1.50 -11.85 -12.11
CA VAL A 322 -0.34 -11.90 -11.20
C VAL A 322 0.97 -11.86 -12.00
N VAL A 323 1.08 -12.68 -13.05
CA VAL A 323 2.28 -12.71 -13.91
C VAL A 323 2.47 -11.37 -14.62
N ALA A 324 1.40 -10.82 -15.20
CA ALA A 324 1.43 -9.55 -15.91
C ALA A 324 1.84 -8.39 -14.99
N LEU A 325 1.29 -8.34 -13.77
CA LEU A 325 1.63 -7.32 -12.79
C LEU A 325 3.09 -7.41 -12.34
N ARG A 326 3.60 -8.62 -12.11
CA ARG A 326 5.01 -8.81 -11.75
C ARG A 326 5.95 -8.48 -12.90
N ALA A 327 5.60 -8.85 -14.13
CA ALA A 327 6.33 -8.45 -15.32
C ALA A 327 6.32 -6.92 -15.50
N PHE A 328 5.19 -6.27 -15.23
CA PHE A 328 5.06 -4.82 -15.29
C PHE A 328 5.86 -4.11 -14.21
N VAL A 329 5.85 -4.60 -12.96
CA VAL A 329 6.70 -4.10 -11.86
C VAL A 329 8.18 -4.22 -12.21
N TYR A 330 8.58 -5.36 -12.79
CA TYR A 330 9.95 -5.57 -13.25
C TYR A 330 10.33 -4.61 -14.37
N TRP A 331 9.43 -4.44 -15.35
CA TRP A 331 9.64 -3.49 -16.43
C TRP A 331 9.74 -2.07 -15.90
N LEU A 332 8.87 -1.65 -14.97
CA LEU A 332 8.97 -0.35 -14.32
C LEU A 332 10.31 -0.17 -13.63
N ARG A 333 10.86 -1.21 -12.97
CA ARG A 333 12.15 -1.09 -12.30
C ARG A 333 13.30 -0.92 -13.30
N TYR A 334 13.40 -1.79 -14.31
CA TYR A 334 14.62 -1.89 -15.14
C TYR A 334 14.47 -1.36 -16.57
N GLY A 335 13.27 -1.33 -17.14
CA GLY A 335 13.02 -0.98 -18.54
C GLY A 335 13.36 0.47 -18.89
N PRO A 336 12.90 1.46 -18.11
CA PRO A 336 13.21 2.88 -18.33
C PRO A 336 14.61 3.33 -17.89
N LEU A 337 15.44 2.45 -17.32
CA LEU A 337 16.73 2.84 -16.77
C LEU A 337 17.77 3.14 -17.85
N GLU A 338 18.64 4.09 -17.54
CA GLU A 338 19.87 4.37 -18.24
C GLU A 338 20.99 4.53 -17.21
N TYR A 339 22.18 4.03 -17.54
CA TYR A 339 23.38 4.26 -16.76
C TYR A 339 24.19 5.33 -17.48
N ARG A 340 24.28 6.50 -16.85
CA ARG A 340 25.05 7.65 -17.35
C ARG A 340 26.42 7.63 -16.70
N LEU A 341 27.45 7.43 -17.52
CA LEU A 341 28.84 7.37 -17.10
C LEU A 341 29.45 8.76 -17.24
N TYR A 342 30.04 9.25 -16.15
CA TYR A 342 30.87 10.45 -16.12
C TYR A 342 32.32 10.05 -15.84
N ALA A 343 33.24 10.99 -15.74
CA ALA A 343 34.65 10.66 -15.47
C ALA A 343 34.84 9.89 -14.14
N ASP A 344 34.14 10.30 -13.09
CA ASP A 344 34.35 9.89 -11.70
C ASP A 344 33.09 9.34 -11.01
N VAL A 345 31.95 9.31 -11.70
CA VAL A 345 30.68 8.86 -11.13
C VAL A 345 29.78 8.16 -12.16
N VAL A 346 29.06 7.14 -11.73
CA VAL A 346 27.95 6.56 -12.49
C VAL A 346 26.62 6.95 -11.85
N ILE A 347 25.67 7.34 -12.71
CA ILE A 347 24.30 7.68 -12.30
C ILE A 347 23.32 6.74 -12.95
N GLU A 348 22.54 6.05 -12.11
CA GLU A 348 21.34 5.36 -12.54
C GLU A 348 20.23 6.39 -12.72
N HIS A 349 19.80 6.60 -13.96
CA HIS A 349 18.80 7.59 -14.33
C HIS A 349 17.56 6.90 -14.90
N ASP A 350 16.37 7.29 -14.44
CA ASP A 350 15.11 6.81 -14.99
C ASP A 350 14.55 7.81 -15.99
N ARG A 351 14.40 7.38 -17.26
CA ARG A 351 13.86 8.23 -18.33
C ARG A 351 12.38 8.51 -18.22
N LEU A 352 11.59 7.54 -17.74
CA LEU A 352 10.15 7.66 -17.62
C LEU A 352 9.80 8.70 -16.55
N LEU A 353 10.62 8.76 -15.49
CA LEU A 353 10.46 9.69 -14.40
C LEU A 353 11.29 10.97 -14.54
N ALA A 354 12.17 11.01 -15.55
CA ALA A 354 13.20 12.04 -15.73
C ALA A 354 13.95 12.34 -14.42
N ALA A 355 14.25 11.29 -13.65
CA ALA A 355 14.73 11.42 -12.28
C ALA A 355 15.96 10.55 -12.03
N PRO A 356 17.04 11.11 -11.44
CA PRO A 356 18.16 10.32 -10.95
C PRO A 356 17.70 9.41 -9.80
N GLN A 357 18.10 8.15 -9.87
CA GLN A 357 17.73 7.10 -8.93
C GLN A 357 18.85 6.87 -7.91
N ARG A 358 20.07 6.68 -8.42
CA ARG A 358 21.28 6.40 -7.62
C ARG A 358 22.50 7.10 -8.21
N ARG A 359 23.45 7.39 -7.33
CA ARG A 359 24.77 7.96 -7.64
C ARG A 359 25.83 7.08 -6.96
N LEU A 360 26.79 6.59 -7.73
CA LEU A 360 27.91 5.80 -7.22
C LEU A 360 29.22 6.40 -7.74
N PRO A 361 30.04 7.02 -6.86
CA PRO A 361 31.38 7.47 -7.22
C PRO A 361 32.26 6.28 -7.61
N ARG A 362 33.14 6.47 -8.60
CA ARG A 362 34.09 5.47 -9.08
C ARG A 362 35.03 5.00 -7.97
N GLY A 363 35.58 5.94 -7.19
CA GLY A 363 36.42 5.64 -6.04
C GLY A 363 35.71 4.95 -4.87
N ALA A 364 34.37 4.86 -4.91
CA ALA A 364 33.60 4.08 -3.94
C ALA A 364 33.36 2.64 -4.40
N VAL A 365 33.70 2.26 -5.65
CA VAL A 365 33.54 0.89 -6.14
C VAL A 365 34.63 0.01 -5.52
N GLY A 366 34.21 -1.02 -4.80
CA GLY A 366 35.10 -1.99 -4.15
C GLY A 366 35.17 -3.34 -4.85
N ASP A 367 34.09 -3.74 -5.53
CA ASP A 367 33.99 -5.02 -6.24
C ASP A 367 33.07 -4.88 -7.46
N VAL A 368 33.41 -5.62 -8.52
CA VAL A 368 32.66 -5.68 -9.78
C VAL A 368 32.29 -7.12 -10.05
N ALA A 369 31.02 -7.47 -9.85
CA ALA A 369 30.53 -8.81 -10.13
C ALA A 369 29.80 -8.87 -11.45
N THR A 370 30.16 -9.86 -12.28
CA THR A 370 29.46 -10.18 -13.52
C THR A 370 28.65 -11.45 -13.37
N HIS A 371 27.38 -11.36 -13.75
CA HIS A 371 26.53 -12.53 -13.86
C HIS A 371 26.24 -12.79 -15.34
N GLU A 372 26.77 -13.90 -15.85
CA GLU A 372 26.42 -14.39 -17.18
C GLU A 372 24.93 -14.80 -17.21
N PRO A 373 24.23 -14.50 -18.32
CA PRO A 373 22.83 -14.86 -18.44
C PRO A 373 22.65 -16.38 -18.50
N LYS A 374 21.69 -16.90 -17.72
CA LYS A 374 21.23 -18.30 -17.83
C LYS A 374 20.34 -18.56 -19.06
N LEU A 375 20.15 -17.57 -19.93
CA LEU A 375 19.29 -17.63 -21.12
C LEU A 375 20.13 -17.84 -22.39
N PRO A 376 19.54 -18.39 -23.49
CA PRO A 376 20.24 -18.62 -24.74
C PRO A 376 20.96 -17.37 -25.26
N GLN A 377 22.12 -17.57 -25.90
CA GLN A 377 22.99 -16.53 -26.49
C GLN A 377 22.25 -15.50 -27.38
N LEU A 378 21.08 -15.83 -27.93
CA LEU A 378 20.20 -14.90 -28.67
C LEU A 378 19.75 -13.67 -27.87
N LEU A 379 19.84 -13.71 -26.52
CA LEU A 379 19.56 -12.57 -25.65
C LEU A 379 20.80 -11.87 -25.10
N ALA A 380 22.03 -12.36 -25.42
CA ALA A 380 23.35 -11.95 -24.90
C ALA A 380 23.31 -10.66 -24.11
N ASN A 381 23.26 -10.80 -22.79
CA ASN A 381 22.98 -9.72 -21.88
C ASN A 381 23.66 -9.99 -20.54
N GLU A 382 24.77 -9.30 -20.32
CA GLU A 382 25.47 -9.32 -19.06
C GLU A 382 24.66 -8.57 -18.00
N SER A 383 24.74 -9.02 -16.75
CA SER A 383 24.38 -8.20 -15.60
C SER A 383 25.65 -7.86 -14.84
N VAL A 384 25.91 -6.58 -14.68
CA VAL A 384 27.08 -6.07 -13.97
C VAL A 384 26.59 -5.46 -12.66
N GLU A 385 27.18 -5.86 -11.55
CA GLU A 385 26.89 -5.32 -10.23
C GLU A 385 28.14 -4.62 -9.70
N LEU A 386 28.03 -3.30 -9.51
CA LEU A 386 29.07 -2.48 -8.90
C LEU A 386 28.76 -2.39 -7.41
N ARG A 387 29.60 -3.01 -6.58
CA ARG A 387 29.46 -3.00 -5.13
C ARG A 387 30.33 -1.93 -4.50
N PRO A 388 29.82 -1.17 -3.53
CA PRO A 388 30.61 -0.19 -2.83
C PRO A 388 31.70 -0.85 -1.96
N ALA A 389 32.83 -0.19 -1.78
CA ALA A 389 33.87 -0.59 -0.85
C ALA A 389 33.44 -0.26 0.60
N GLY A 390 33.39 -1.28 1.47
CA GLY A 390 33.17 -1.10 2.91
C GLY A 390 31.82 -0.46 3.30
N TRP A 391 31.81 0.29 4.40
CA TRP A 391 30.67 1.10 4.84
C TRP A 391 30.57 2.38 3.99
N SER A 392 29.77 2.31 2.93
CA SER A 392 29.45 3.44 2.05
C SER A 392 27.96 3.72 2.11
N ASP A 393 27.58 5.00 2.22
CA ASP A 393 26.17 5.44 2.13
C ASP A 393 25.58 5.23 0.72
N ALA A 394 26.43 5.01 -0.29
CA ALA A 394 26.00 4.60 -1.62
C ALA A 394 25.74 3.09 -1.61
N GLY A 395 24.49 2.67 -1.87
CA GLY A 395 24.16 1.27 -2.09
C GLY A 395 24.66 0.76 -3.46
N PRO A 396 24.68 -0.56 -3.68
CA PRO A 396 25.18 -1.15 -4.93
C PRO A 396 24.39 -0.69 -6.16
N VAL A 397 25.07 -0.59 -7.31
CA VAL A 397 24.43 -0.32 -8.61
C VAL A 397 24.40 -1.61 -9.41
N THR A 398 23.20 -2.17 -9.62
CA THR A 398 23.01 -3.41 -10.37
C THR A 398 22.48 -3.13 -11.77
N ALA A 399 23.38 -3.13 -12.75
CA ALA A 399 23.06 -2.94 -14.15
C ALA A 399 22.66 -4.25 -14.83
N ARG A 400 21.34 -4.52 -14.89
CA ARG A 400 20.80 -5.74 -15.52
C ARG A 400 20.55 -5.56 -17.01
N HIS A 401 20.76 -6.65 -17.74
CA HIS A 401 20.41 -6.80 -19.15
C HIS A 401 21.13 -5.83 -20.10
N LEU A 402 22.39 -5.52 -19.80
CA LEU A 402 23.22 -4.62 -20.62
C LEU A 402 23.78 -5.37 -21.83
N PRO A 403 23.69 -4.80 -23.05
CA PRO A 403 24.36 -5.33 -24.23
C PRO A 403 25.88 -5.16 -24.17
N ASP A 404 26.34 -4.02 -23.63
CA ASP A 404 27.76 -3.63 -23.58
C ASP A 404 28.20 -3.53 -22.10
N GLY A 405 28.06 -4.62 -21.35
CA GLY A 405 28.44 -4.67 -19.93
C GLY A 405 29.93 -4.37 -19.71
N GLU A 406 30.77 -4.73 -20.68
CA GLU A 406 32.21 -4.47 -20.69
C GLU A 406 32.57 -3.00 -20.53
N ARG A 407 31.84 -2.08 -21.17
CA ARG A 407 32.09 -0.64 -21.02
C ARG A 407 31.88 -0.13 -19.59
N LEU A 408 30.93 -0.74 -18.86
CA LEU A 408 30.72 -0.41 -17.45
C LEU A 408 31.85 -0.95 -16.57
N ARG A 409 32.45 -2.08 -16.97
CA ARG A 409 33.61 -2.67 -16.29
C ARG A 409 34.87 -1.85 -16.53
N GLU A 410 35.18 -1.53 -17.79
CA GLU A 410 36.31 -0.65 -18.15
C GLU A 410 36.23 0.69 -17.42
N TRP A 411 35.01 1.23 -17.27
CA TRP A 411 34.76 2.43 -16.47
C TRP A 411 34.97 2.22 -14.97
N ALA A 412 34.74 1.04 -14.42
CA ALA A 412 34.99 0.77 -13.00
C ALA A 412 36.49 0.55 -12.72
N ASP A 413 37.23 0.00 -13.69
CA ASP A 413 38.61 -0.46 -13.54
C ASP A 413 39.69 0.61 -13.77
N GLY A 414 39.44 1.61 -14.64
CA GLY A 414 40.41 2.71 -14.87
C GLY A 414 40.44 3.75 -13.77
#